data_AF-A0A9X4X6T1-F1
#
_entry.id   AF-A0A9X4X6T1-F1
#
_cell.length_a   1.000
_cell.length_b   1.000
_cell.length_c   1.000
_cell.angle_alpha   90.00
_cell.angle_beta   90.00
_cell.angle_gamma   90.00
#
_symmetry.space_group_name_H-M   'P 1'
#
loop_
_entity.id
_entity.type
_entity.pdbx_description
1 polymer ?
#
loop_
_entity_poly.entity_id
_entity_poly.type
_entity_poly.pdbx_seq_one_letter_code
_entity_poly.pdbx_strand_id
1 'polypeptide(L)'
;MFDNDRPQPEFVDPKIDKHTVVALGNDHIVTPIKMALSDHLKEEGYQVLDFGTYDNTRTHYPMYGKRVAEAVADGRADVGIVMCGTGIGISTAADKNEGIRAAMVGDVVQAKYAKRELNANVLGMGGIVLGRDFIFYIADAFLNEKYQPTEENKKLIEKIDSIAKPNPDQNDNEHFFDEENKKWAEGVYHD
;
A
#
# COMPACT_ATOMS: atom_id res chain seq x y z
N MET A 1 0.05 -25.42 9.25
CA MET A 1 -1.34 -25.33 9.71
C MET A 1 -1.67 -23.85 9.85
N PHE A 2 -1.78 -23.10 8.75
CA PHE A 2 -2.19 -21.68 8.76
C PHE A 2 -2.77 -21.34 7.39
N ASP A 3 -4.03 -21.73 7.17
CA ASP A 3 -4.85 -21.27 6.03
C ASP A 3 -6.01 -20.37 6.54
N ASN A 4 -6.06 -20.12 7.86
CA ASN A 4 -7.20 -19.52 8.55
C ASN A 4 -6.96 -18.14 9.18
N ASP A 5 -5.74 -17.58 9.11
CA ASP A 5 -5.42 -16.26 9.68
C ASP A 5 -5.29 -15.13 8.63
N ARG A 6 -5.64 -15.42 7.36
CA ARG A 6 -5.78 -14.36 6.35
C ARG A 6 -6.95 -13.46 6.81
N PRO A 7 -6.77 -12.12 6.95
CA PRO A 7 -7.94 -11.24 6.94
C PRO A 7 -8.69 -11.58 5.65
N GLN A 8 -9.91 -12.07 5.79
CA GLN A 8 -10.66 -12.54 4.65
C GLN A 8 -11.02 -11.31 3.81
N PRO A 9 -10.80 -11.34 2.49
CA PRO A 9 -11.30 -10.26 1.64
C PRO A 9 -12.79 -10.09 1.89
N GLU A 10 -13.22 -8.85 2.03
CA GLU A 10 -14.64 -8.58 2.19
C GLU A 10 -15.40 -9.02 0.94
N PHE A 11 -16.65 -9.47 1.15
CA PHE A 11 -17.49 -10.01 0.08
C PHE A 11 -17.75 -8.97 -1.01
N VAL A 12 -17.49 -9.35 -2.26
CA VAL A 12 -17.82 -8.59 -3.48
C VAL A 12 -18.92 -9.34 -4.24
N ASP A 13 -19.87 -8.62 -4.84
CA ASP A 13 -20.89 -9.25 -5.69
C ASP A 13 -20.21 -10.04 -6.83
N PRO A 14 -20.43 -11.37 -6.94
CA PRO A 14 -19.81 -12.20 -7.97
C PRO A 14 -20.07 -11.74 -9.41
N LYS A 15 -21.08 -10.89 -9.63
CA LYS A 15 -21.38 -10.33 -10.96
C LYS A 15 -20.40 -9.25 -11.42
N ILE A 16 -19.67 -8.63 -10.50
CA ILE A 16 -18.71 -7.54 -10.79
C ILE A 16 -17.29 -7.86 -10.30
N ASP A 17 -17.07 -9.01 -9.66
CA ASP A 17 -15.76 -9.43 -9.13
C ASP A 17 -14.68 -9.45 -10.23
N LYS A 18 -13.66 -8.59 -10.06
CA LYS A 18 -12.48 -8.51 -10.94
C LYS A 18 -11.42 -9.57 -10.60
N HIS A 19 -11.60 -10.31 -9.50
CA HIS A 19 -10.64 -11.25 -8.92
C HIS A 19 -9.28 -10.63 -8.58
N THR A 20 -9.21 -9.29 -8.47
CA THR A 20 -8.02 -8.56 -8.05
C THR A 20 -8.17 -8.14 -6.61
N VAL A 21 -7.20 -8.52 -5.78
CA VAL A 21 -7.13 -8.26 -4.35
C VAL A 21 -6.22 -7.05 -4.11
N VAL A 22 -6.78 -6.00 -3.48
CA VAL A 22 -6.11 -4.75 -3.15
C VAL A 22 -5.85 -4.68 -1.65
N ALA A 23 -4.58 -4.57 -1.25
CA ALA A 23 -4.20 -4.28 0.13
C ALA A 23 -4.22 -2.77 0.40
N LEU A 24 -5.01 -2.30 1.36
CA LEU A 24 -5.10 -0.89 1.76
C LEU A 24 -4.37 -0.63 3.08
N GLY A 25 -3.69 0.51 3.17
CA GLY A 25 -3.02 0.92 4.40
C GLY A 25 -3.07 2.43 4.63
N ASN A 26 -3.23 2.85 5.87
CA ASN A 26 -3.23 4.26 6.24
C ASN A 26 -2.76 4.51 7.68
N ASP A 27 -2.37 5.75 7.94
CA ASP A 27 -2.27 6.28 9.31
C ASP A 27 -3.57 6.97 9.76
N HIS A 28 -3.59 7.37 11.03
CA HIS A 28 -4.75 7.99 11.69
C HIS A 28 -5.27 9.28 11.06
N ILE A 29 -4.44 9.94 10.26
CA ILE A 29 -4.76 11.24 9.67
C ILE A 29 -5.79 11.10 8.55
N VAL A 30 -5.75 9.99 7.81
CA VAL A 30 -6.52 9.82 6.57
C VAL A 30 -7.48 8.62 6.61
N THR A 31 -7.78 8.08 7.79
CA THR A 31 -8.72 6.96 7.97
C THR A 31 -10.05 7.15 7.24
N PRO A 32 -10.74 8.31 7.32
CA PRO A 32 -11.99 8.52 6.58
C PRO A 32 -11.82 8.44 5.06
N ILE A 33 -10.69 8.90 4.53
CA ILE A 33 -10.38 8.84 3.10
C ILE A 33 -10.09 7.40 2.67
N LYS A 34 -9.35 6.63 3.49
CA LYS A 34 -9.13 5.20 3.26
C LYS A 34 -10.43 4.42 3.23
N MET A 35 -11.33 4.64 4.20
CA MET A 35 -12.63 3.97 4.23
C MET A 35 -13.44 4.28 2.96
N ALA A 36 -13.49 5.55 2.56
CA ALA A 36 -14.22 5.93 1.36
C ALA A 36 -13.60 5.34 0.06
N LEU A 37 -12.27 5.21 -0.01
CA LEU A 37 -11.61 4.51 -1.12
C LEU A 37 -11.90 3.01 -1.08
N SER A 38 -11.93 2.40 0.12
CA SER A 38 -12.30 1.00 0.27
C SER A 38 -13.69 0.72 -0.27
N ASP A 39 -14.66 1.59 0.01
CA ASP A 39 -16.03 1.44 -0.48
C ASP A 39 -16.08 1.56 -2.00
N HIS A 40 -15.42 2.59 -2.57
CA HIS A 40 -15.30 2.78 -4.02
C HIS A 40 -14.70 1.56 -4.73
N LEU A 41 -13.60 0.99 -4.19
CA LEU A 41 -12.96 -0.18 -4.78
C LEU A 41 -13.87 -1.42 -4.76
N LYS A 42 -14.64 -1.61 -3.68
CA LYS A 42 -15.61 -2.71 -3.58
C LYS A 42 -16.75 -2.53 -4.59
N GLU A 43 -17.26 -1.31 -4.75
CA GLU A 43 -18.27 -0.96 -5.77
C GLU A 43 -17.75 -1.20 -7.20
N GLU A 44 -16.46 -0.97 -7.42
CA GLU A 44 -15.76 -1.27 -8.68
C GLU A 44 -15.41 -2.76 -8.85
N GLY A 45 -15.76 -3.62 -7.91
CA GLY A 45 -15.58 -5.07 -8.02
C GLY A 45 -14.22 -5.61 -7.57
N TYR A 46 -13.41 -4.80 -6.88
CA TYR A 46 -12.16 -5.27 -6.27
C TYR A 46 -12.40 -5.89 -4.90
N GLN A 47 -11.62 -6.92 -4.57
CA GLN A 47 -11.56 -7.47 -3.22
C GLN A 47 -10.58 -6.63 -2.40
N VAL A 48 -10.96 -6.23 -1.18
CA VAL A 48 -10.13 -5.34 -0.35
C VAL A 48 -9.66 -6.06 0.91
N LEU A 49 -8.35 -5.97 1.17
CA LEU A 49 -7.72 -6.33 2.44
C LEU A 49 -7.26 -5.05 3.14
N ASP A 50 -7.92 -4.68 4.23
CA ASP A 50 -7.56 -3.49 5.00
C ASP A 50 -6.50 -3.84 6.05
N PHE A 51 -5.33 -3.22 5.92
CA PHE A 51 -4.20 -3.37 6.85
C PHE A 51 -3.85 -2.07 7.55
N GLY A 52 -4.59 -0.98 7.31
CA GLY A 52 -4.35 0.32 7.91
C GLY A 52 -4.79 0.39 9.38
N THR A 53 -4.76 1.60 9.95
CA THR A 53 -5.51 1.83 11.19
C THR A 53 -7.00 1.94 10.91
N TYR A 54 -7.81 1.54 11.89
CA TYR A 54 -9.28 1.52 11.82
C TYR A 54 -9.94 2.70 12.53
N ASP A 55 -9.16 3.53 13.21
CA ASP A 55 -9.63 4.71 13.92
C ASP A 55 -8.74 5.93 13.63
N ASN A 56 -8.96 7.01 14.37
CA ASN A 56 -8.16 8.22 14.32
C ASN A 56 -7.20 8.36 15.51
N THR A 57 -6.98 7.27 16.26
CA THR A 57 -6.04 7.26 17.38
C THR A 57 -4.62 7.41 16.82
N ARG A 58 -3.84 8.35 17.38
CA ARG A 58 -2.48 8.63 16.92
C ARG A 58 -1.66 7.33 16.84
N THR A 59 -1.05 7.12 15.67
CA THR A 59 -0.29 5.91 15.33
C THR A 59 0.76 6.23 14.26
N HIS A 60 1.53 5.23 13.83
CA HIS A 60 2.74 5.40 13.04
C HIS A 60 2.62 4.72 11.67
N TYR A 61 2.70 5.53 10.60
CA TYR A 61 2.60 5.04 9.23
C TYR A 61 3.56 3.90 8.83
N PRO A 62 4.78 3.71 9.40
CA PRO A 62 5.67 2.64 8.95
C PRO A 62 5.09 1.24 9.14
N MET A 63 4.33 1.03 10.22
CA MET A 63 3.71 -0.25 10.52
C MET A 63 2.73 -0.69 9.41
N TYR A 64 1.89 0.25 8.97
CA TYR A 64 0.86 -0.02 7.96
C TYR A 64 1.44 -0.11 6.55
N GLY A 65 2.46 0.69 6.24
CA GLY A 65 3.21 0.59 4.99
C GLY A 65 3.88 -0.78 4.84
N LYS A 66 4.53 -1.27 5.90
CA LYS A 66 5.12 -2.62 5.93
C LYS A 66 4.08 -3.72 5.74
N ARG A 67 2.95 -3.68 6.45
CA ARG A 67 1.88 -4.70 6.33
C ARG A 67 1.32 -4.80 4.91
N VAL A 68 1.06 -3.67 4.25
CA VAL A 68 0.59 -3.66 2.85
C VAL A 68 1.68 -4.18 1.92
N ALA A 69 2.91 -3.73 2.10
CA ALA A 69 4.05 -4.20 1.32
C ALA A 69 4.21 -5.73 1.41
N GLU A 70 4.23 -6.29 2.63
CA GLU A 70 4.36 -7.74 2.81
C GLU A 70 3.20 -8.51 2.18
N ALA A 71 1.96 -8.02 2.32
CA ALA A 71 0.80 -8.65 1.68
C ALA A 71 0.90 -8.67 0.16
N VAL A 72 1.57 -7.70 -0.47
CA VAL A 72 1.83 -7.71 -1.91
C VAL A 72 3.01 -8.63 -2.26
N ALA A 73 4.08 -8.58 -1.48
CA ALA A 73 5.29 -9.36 -1.72
C ALA A 73 5.06 -10.87 -1.60
N ASP A 74 4.22 -11.29 -0.64
CA ASP A 74 3.91 -12.70 -0.37
C ASP A 74 2.71 -13.25 -1.18
N GLY A 75 2.07 -12.40 -2.00
CA GLY A 75 0.95 -12.78 -2.85
C GLY A 75 -0.41 -12.87 -2.14
N ARG A 76 -0.53 -12.37 -0.90
CA ARG A 76 -1.86 -12.19 -0.27
C ARG A 76 -2.72 -11.15 -1.00
N ALA A 77 -2.10 -10.17 -1.66
CA ALA A 77 -2.72 -9.16 -2.50
C ALA A 77 -1.97 -9.01 -3.83
N ASP A 78 -2.68 -8.65 -4.90
CA ASP A 78 -2.07 -8.40 -6.21
C ASP A 78 -1.39 -7.03 -6.27
N VAL A 79 -1.89 -6.08 -5.48
CA VAL A 79 -1.49 -4.68 -5.50
C VAL A 79 -1.80 -4.00 -4.17
N GLY A 80 -0.96 -3.04 -3.78
CA GLY A 80 -1.14 -2.24 -2.57
C GLY A 80 -1.51 -0.79 -2.88
N ILE A 81 -2.32 -0.17 -2.02
CA ILE A 81 -2.53 1.28 -1.99
C ILE A 81 -2.34 1.77 -0.55
N VAL A 82 -1.43 2.73 -0.37
CA VAL A 82 -1.10 3.30 0.94
C VAL A 82 -1.30 4.81 0.97
N MET A 83 -1.84 5.32 2.09
CA MET A 83 -2.11 6.75 2.27
C MET A 83 -1.73 7.25 3.66
N CYS A 84 -1.10 8.43 3.72
CA CYS A 84 -1.01 9.20 4.96
C CYS A 84 -1.29 10.66 4.62
N GLY A 85 -1.10 11.61 5.55
CA GLY A 85 -1.37 13.02 5.28
C GLY A 85 -0.81 13.53 3.94
N THR A 86 0.49 13.32 3.71
CA THR A 86 1.17 13.66 2.44
C THR A 86 1.42 12.46 1.54
N GLY A 87 1.22 11.23 2.03
CA GLY A 87 1.57 9.98 1.34
C GLY A 87 3.05 9.62 1.39
N ILE A 88 3.94 10.58 1.66
CA ILE A 88 5.40 10.40 1.61
C ILE A 88 5.87 9.34 2.61
N GLY A 89 5.48 9.47 3.88
CA GLY A 89 5.99 8.58 4.94
C GLY A 89 5.58 7.12 4.72
N ILE A 90 4.30 6.88 4.45
CA ILE A 90 3.79 5.51 4.32
C ILE A 90 4.27 4.83 3.03
N SER A 91 4.36 5.57 1.92
CA SER A 91 4.88 5.03 0.66
C SER A 91 6.37 4.72 0.76
N THR A 92 7.15 5.58 1.44
CA THR A 92 8.57 5.31 1.73
C THR A 92 8.74 4.08 2.61
N ALA A 93 7.85 3.86 3.60
CA ALA A 93 7.89 2.67 4.43
C ALA A 93 7.56 1.40 3.62
N ALA A 94 6.58 1.47 2.71
CA ALA A 94 6.24 0.37 1.84
C ALA A 94 7.39 0.01 0.86
N ASP A 95 8.03 1.01 0.26
CA ASP A 95 9.13 0.85 -0.72
C ASP A 95 10.37 0.16 -0.14
N LYS A 96 10.53 0.17 1.19
CA LYS A 96 11.68 -0.43 1.90
C LYS A 96 11.52 -1.92 2.18
N ASN A 97 10.65 -2.61 1.45
CA ASN A 97 10.42 -4.05 1.59
C ASN A 97 10.79 -4.77 0.31
N GLU A 98 11.26 -6.00 0.45
CA GLU A 98 11.67 -6.83 -0.69
C GLU A 98 10.50 -7.10 -1.63
N GLY A 99 10.77 -7.09 -2.93
CA GLY A 99 9.75 -7.32 -3.97
C GLY A 99 8.79 -6.15 -4.20
N ILE A 100 8.98 -5.02 -3.51
CA ILE A 100 8.11 -3.85 -3.62
C ILE A 100 8.74 -2.75 -4.47
N ARG A 101 7.90 -2.16 -5.30
CA ARG A 101 8.14 -0.90 -6.02
C ARG A 101 6.95 0.00 -5.72
N ALA A 102 7.11 0.86 -4.71
CA ALA A 102 6.09 1.80 -4.31
C ALA A 102 6.26 3.13 -5.03
N ALA A 103 5.18 3.62 -5.64
CA ALA A 103 5.18 4.90 -6.34
C ALA A 103 4.33 5.93 -5.58
N MET A 104 4.99 6.94 -5.00
CA MET A 104 4.30 8.11 -4.46
C MET A 104 3.87 9.03 -5.61
N VAL A 105 2.57 9.26 -5.76
CA VAL A 105 2.01 10.06 -6.86
C VAL A 105 1.07 11.16 -6.37
N GLY A 106 0.98 12.24 -7.14
CA GLY A 106 0.06 13.35 -6.96
C GLY A 106 -0.97 13.50 -8.08
N ASP A 107 -0.89 12.70 -9.14
CA ASP A 107 -1.79 12.80 -10.29
C ASP A 107 -1.90 11.50 -11.09
N VAL A 108 -2.87 11.49 -12.03
CA VAL A 108 -3.21 10.35 -12.89
C VAL A 108 -2.09 9.99 -13.88
N VAL A 109 -1.33 10.97 -14.37
CA VAL A 109 -0.25 10.73 -15.34
C VAL A 109 0.89 9.98 -14.65
N GLN A 110 1.26 10.41 -13.45
CA GLN A 110 2.26 9.74 -12.62
C GLN A 110 1.84 8.31 -12.26
N ALA A 111 0.58 8.10 -11.86
CA ALA A 111 0.04 6.78 -11.55
C ALA A 111 0.14 5.82 -12.74
N LYS A 112 -0.32 6.24 -13.92
CA LYS A 112 -0.23 5.43 -15.14
C LYS A 112 1.22 5.14 -15.52
N TYR A 113 2.10 6.14 -15.45
CA TYR A 113 3.53 5.95 -15.72
C TYR A 113 4.16 4.92 -14.77
N ALA A 114 3.90 5.04 -13.47
CA ALA A 114 4.42 4.12 -12.46
C ALA A 114 4.01 2.67 -12.74
N LYS A 115 2.75 2.43 -13.11
CA LYS A 115 2.28 1.08 -13.46
C LYS A 115 2.86 0.61 -14.80
N ARG A 116 2.77 1.44 -15.84
CA ARG A 116 3.13 1.07 -17.21
C ARG A 116 4.62 0.83 -17.40
N GLU A 117 5.45 1.68 -16.82
CA GLU A 117 6.91 1.65 -17.03
C GLU A 117 7.64 0.94 -15.90
N LEU A 118 7.29 1.23 -14.65
CA LEU A 118 8.03 0.71 -13.50
C LEU A 118 7.42 -0.57 -12.91
N ASN A 119 6.31 -1.05 -13.49
CA ASN A 119 5.52 -2.14 -12.95
C ASN A 119 5.32 -1.99 -11.43
N ALA A 120 5.01 -0.76 -10.98
CA ALA A 120 4.79 -0.49 -9.57
C ALA A 120 3.65 -1.38 -9.06
N ASN A 121 3.86 -1.96 -7.89
CA ASN A 121 2.90 -2.86 -7.23
C ASN A 121 2.36 -2.27 -5.92
N VAL A 122 2.84 -1.10 -5.52
CA VAL A 122 2.23 -0.29 -4.45
C VAL A 122 2.06 1.16 -4.91
N LEU A 123 0.87 1.72 -4.70
CA LEU A 123 0.53 3.12 -4.98
C LEU A 123 0.51 3.92 -3.68
N GLY A 124 1.25 5.03 -3.63
CA GLY A 124 1.25 5.98 -2.52
C GLY A 124 0.53 7.27 -2.86
N MET A 125 -0.37 7.73 -1.99
CA MET A 125 -1.10 9.00 -2.18
C MET A 125 -1.24 9.79 -0.87
N GLY A 126 -1.36 11.11 -0.98
CA GLY A 126 -1.55 12.00 0.18
C GLY A 126 -2.99 12.39 0.41
N GLY A 127 -3.59 11.92 1.50
CA GLY A 127 -5.02 12.11 1.78
C GLY A 127 -5.40 13.50 2.32
N ILE A 128 -4.44 14.33 2.75
CA ILE A 128 -4.68 15.76 3.06
C ILE A 128 -4.49 16.64 1.82
N VAL A 129 -3.57 16.26 0.94
CA VAL A 129 -3.12 17.13 -0.17
C VAL A 129 -3.90 16.89 -1.47
N LEU A 130 -4.55 15.73 -1.62
CA LEU A 130 -5.41 15.40 -2.75
C LEU A 130 -6.88 15.36 -2.33
N GLY A 131 -7.77 15.83 -3.21
CA GLY A 131 -9.21 15.72 -3.00
C GLY A 131 -9.69 14.27 -3.11
N ARG A 132 -10.69 13.89 -2.30
CA ARG A 132 -11.26 12.53 -2.23
C ARG A 132 -11.56 11.93 -3.61
N ASP A 133 -12.38 12.60 -4.41
CA ASP A 133 -12.79 12.04 -5.70
C ASP A 133 -11.61 11.96 -6.68
N PHE A 134 -10.62 12.83 -6.54
CA PHE A 134 -9.38 12.76 -7.33
C PHE A 134 -8.50 11.58 -6.93
N ILE A 135 -8.46 11.21 -5.63
CA ILE A 135 -7.81 9.99 -5.15
C ILE A 135 -8.43 8.76 -5.83
N PHE A 136 -9.75 8.72 -5.98
CA PHE A 136 -10.44 7.60 -6.64
C PHE A 136 -10.03 7.50 -8.12
N TYR A 137 -10.04 8.63 -8.83
CA TYR A 137 -9.58 8.66 -10.22
C TYR A 137 -8.12 8.23 -10.40
N ILE A 138 -7.23 8.58 -9.46
CA ILE A 138 -5.83 8.14 -9.47
C ILE A 138 -5.73 6.63 -9.23
N ALA A 139 -6.45 6.10 -8.23
CA ALA A 139 -6.48 4.68 -7.91
C ALA A 139 -7.00 3.86 -9.10
N ASP A 140 -8.12 4.26 -9.70
CA ASP A 140 -8.70 3.60 -10.86
C ASP A 140 -7.75 3.63 -12.06
N ALA A 141 -7.11 4.77 -12.30
CA ALA A 141 -6.14 4.90 -13.38
C ALA A 141 -4.93 3.98 -13.19
N PHE A 142 -4.45 3.82 -11.96
CA PHE A 142 -3.36 2.91 -11.63
C PHE A 142 -3.78 1.44 -11.81
N LEU A 143 -4.93 1.05 -11.26
CA LEU A 143 -5.43 -0.33 -11.27
C LEU A 143 -5.81 -0.81 -12.68
N ASN A 144 -6.34 0.09 -13.52
CA ASN A 144 -6.71 -0.24 -14.90
C ASN A 144 -5.53 -0.20 -15.89
N GLU A 145 -4.40 0.39 -15.51
CA GLU A 145 -3.21 0.44 -16.36
C GLU A 145 -2.44 -0.89 -16.31
N LYS A 146 -1.82 -1.25 -17.42
CA LYS A 146 -1.04 -2.49 -17.53
C LYS A 146 0.44 -2.18 -17.69
N TYR A 147 1.29 -2.99 -17.06
CA TYR A 147 2.71 -2.97 -17.33
C TYR A 147 2.97 -3.29 -18.81
N GLN A 148 3.77 -2.45 -19.47
CA GLN A 148 4.14 -2.61 -20.88
C GLN A 148 5.65 -2.86 -20.94
N PRO A 149 6.10 -4.13 -20.94
CA PRO A 149 7.52 -4.43 -20.87
C PRO A 149 8.27 -3.93 -22.10
N THR A 150 9.32 -3.16 -21.86
CA THR A 150 10.32 -2.75 -22.85
C THR A 150 11.72 -3.14 -22.35
N GLU A 151 12.69 -3.24 -23.25
CA GLU A 151 14.06 -3.55 -22.84
C GLU A 151 14.69 -2.45 -21.98
N GLU A 152 14.23 -1.21 -22.10
CA GLU A 152 14.65 -0.11 -21.23
C GLU A 152 14.07 -0.28 -19.83
N ASN A 153 12.75 -0.42 -19.73
CA ASN A 153 12.08 -0.39 -18.44
C ASN A 153 12.34 -1.65 -17.60
N LYS A 154 12.56 -2.82 -18.23
CA LYS A 154 13.06 -4.02 -17.54
C LYS A 154 14.40 -3.76 -16.85
N LYS A 155 15.36 -3.13 -17.56
CA LYS A 155 16.68 -2.80 -16.98
C LYS A 155 16.59 -1.79 -15.84
N LEU A 156 15.64 -0.86 -15.91
CA LEU A 156 15.39 0.09 -14.82
C LEU A 156 14.81 -0.63 -13.61
N ILE A 157 13.84 -1.53 -13.80
CA ILE A 157 13.25 -2.34 -12.74
C ILE A 157 14.33 -3.24 -12.10
N GLU A 158 15.13 -3.96 -12.88
CA GLU A 158 16.23 -4.78 -12.37
C GLU A 158 17.23 -3.97 -11.52
N LYS A 159 17.50 -2.73 -11.92
CA LYS A 159 18.33 -1.81 -11.12
C LYS A 159 17.64 -1.44 -9.81
N ILE A 160 16.37 -1.04 -9.84
CA ILE A 160 15.61 -0.67 -8.64
C ILE A 160 15.56 -1.84 -7.66
N ASP A 161 15.17 -3.02 -8.15
CA ASP A 161 14.99 -4.24 -7.35
C ASP A 161 16.31 -4.72 -6.71
N SER A 162 17.47 -4.29 -7.21
CA SER A 162 18.81 -4.66 -6.68
C SER A 162 19.46 -3.60 -5.79
N ILE A 163 18.83 -2.45 -5.54
CA ILE A 163 19.40 -1.38 -4.69
C ILE A 163 19.44 -1.79 -3.21
N ALA A 164 18.31 -2.29 -2.70
CA ALA A 164 18.18 -2.63 -1.28
C ALA A 164 18.88 -3.96 -0.97
N LYS A 165 19.50 -4.05 0.20
CA LYS A 165 20.02 -5.34 0.70
C LYS A 165 18.92 -6.04 1.49
N PRO A 166 18.62 -7.30 1.15
CA PRO A 166 17.70 -8.11 1.93
C PRO A 166 18.03 -8.14 3.42
N ASN A 167 17.01 -8.06 4.26
CA ASN A 167 17.15 -8.16 5.71
C ASN A 167 16.20 -9.24 6.27
N PRO A 168 16.71 -10.45 6.59
CA PRO A 168 15.88 -11.53 7.09
C PRO A 168 15.24 -11.22 8.45
N ASP A 169 15.79 -10.30 9.23
CA ASP A 169 15.20 -9.90 10.52
C ASP A 169 13.97 -8.98 10.33
N GLN A 170 13.79 -8.40 9.13
CA GLN A 170 12.66 -7.55 8.79
C GLN A 170 11.53 -8.33 8.09
N ASN A 171 11.87 -9.19 7.14
CA ASN A 171 10.88 -9.88 6.31
C ASN A 171 9.98 -10.77 7.16
N ASP A 172 8.67 -10.63 6.96
CA ASP A 172 7.61 -11.39 7.63
C ASP A 172 7.65 -11.30 9.17
N ASN A 173 8.44 -10.38 9.71
CA ASN A 173 8.53 -10.14 11.15
C ASN A 173 7.49 -9.08 11.57
N GLU A 174 6.37 -9.54 12.13
CA GLU A 174 5.32 -8.65 12.64
C GLU A 174 5.75 -7.81 13.86
N HIS A 175 6.79 -8.27 14.57
CA HIS A 175 7.36 -7.64 15.76
C HIS A 175 8.52 -6.68 15.46
N PHE A 176 8.77 -6.38 14.18
CA PHE A 176 9.92 -5.58 13.75
C PHE A 176 10.00 -4.19 14.40
N PHE A 177 8.86 -3.62 14.83
CA PHE A 177 8.77 -2.30 15.47
C PHE A 177 8.43 -2.35 16.97
N ASP A 178 8.50 -3.52 17.61
CA ASP A 178 8.09 -3.67 19.01
C ASP A 178 8.94 -2.84 19.98
N GLU A 179 10.22 -2.68 19.68
CA GLU A 179 11.12 -1.85 20.49
C GLU A 179 10.71 -0.37 20.45
N GLU A 180 10.42 0.16 19.25
CA GLU A 180 9.93 1.53 19.06
C GLU A 180 8.56 1.74 19.73
N ASN A 181 7.66 0.77 19.59
CA ASN A 181 6.33 0.80 20.21
C ASN A 181 6.43 0.84 21.75
N LYS A 182 7.37 0.08 22.32
CA LYS A 182 7.64 0.10 23.76
C LYS A 182 8.17 1.47 24.21
N LYS A 183 9.15 2.04 23.50
CA LYS A 183 9.68 3.38 23.79
C LYS A 183 8.59 4.46 23.74
N TRP A 184 7.67 4.35 22.77
CA TRP A 184 6.50 5.23 22.69
C TRP A 184 5.59 5.12 23.92
N ALA A 185 5.24 3.89 24.33
CA ALA A 185 4.41 3.66 25.51
C ALA A 185 5.06 4.14 26.82
N GLU A 186 6.38 4.13 26.89
CA GLU A 186 7.17 4.63 28.03
C GLU A 186 7.35 6.16 28.02
N GLY A 187 6.83 6.87 27.00
CA GLY A 187 6.93 8.33 26.90
C GLY A 187 8.30 8.84 26.46
N VAL A 188 9.13 8.00 25.84
CA VAL A 188 10.46 8.39 25.34
C VAL A 188 10.35 9.48 24.26
N TYR A 189 9.33 9.39 23.40
CA TYR A 189 9.06 10.35 22.32
C TYR A 189 8.07 11.44 22.77
N HIS A 190 8.48 12.28 23.73
CA HIS A 190 7.73 13.49 24.08
C HIS A 190 8.00 14.62 23.08
N ASP A 191 7.03 15.52 22.92
CA ASP A 191 7.18 16.75 22.13
C ASP A 191 8.12 17.76 22.80
#